data_AF-A0A147ILP9-F1
#
_entry.id   AF-A0A147ILP9-F1
#
_cell.length_a   1.000
_cell.length_b   1.000
_cell.length_c   1.000
_cell.angle_alpha   90.00
_cell.angle_beta   90.00
_cell.angle_gamma   90.00
#
_symmetry.space_group_name_H-M   'P 1'
#
loop_
_entity.id
_entity.type
_entity.pdbx_description
1 polymer ?
#
loop_
_entity_poly.entity_id
_entity_poly.type
_entity_poly.pdbx_seq_one_letter_code
_entity_poly.pdbx_strand_id
1 'polypeptide(L)'
;MAGWMIAAALAGAALGAGASDRLAPLPPYSAAYTPTTVDERGLWQQTDEAERALRDSPAVLRDAALNAYMAKVLCRSVGEDRCKGVRIYVVRAPVFNASMTPNGMMIVYTGALLRLRDEAELAALLGHEFGHFEMRHTLASFRRGRTIGDIIAWTSVLSPYSTLPVSLIQLHFSYNRAQETEADLMGLRYLTAAGYRPLAASRIWERLMAEQDATALGRKRHVTHRYSAGFFADHPTELTRATYLREAAGADGERGDESRDAFLIAMRPWRASFLADQIKLNDFGGSEYLLGELAGGQWTPDLLLTRGELYRERGNPRDLVSAAQFYQQAIDAGCTDPIAWRGLGLSLLRGQQEAAGRAALKTYLERAPQASDRAAMAMLIGEGGVQ
;
A
#
# COMPACT_ATOMS: atom_id res chain seq x y z
N MET A 1 -12.39 59.13 55.21
CA MET A 1 -10.95 59.34 55.05
C MET A 1 -10.32 58.02 54.62
N ALA A 2 -9.49 58.07 53.56
CA ALA A 2 -8.56 57.04 53.03
C ALA A 2 -9.15 55.62 52.79
N GLY A 3 -9.36 55.11 51.57
CA GLY A 3 -8.63 55.32 50.32
C GLY A 3 -7.44 54.36 50.23
N TRP A 4 -7.67 53.09 49.88
CA TRP A 4 -6.61 52.12 49.58
C TRP A 4 -6.71 51.70 48.11
N MET A 5 -5.80 52.23 47.29
CA MET A 5 -5.42 51.72 45.98
C MET A 5 -4.24 50.76 46.19
N ILE A 6 -4.32 49.50 45.73
CA ILE A 6 -3.13 48.74 45.34
C ILE A 6 -3.39 47.93 44.06
N ALA A 7 -2.58 48.30 43.07
CA ALA A 7 -2.29 47.79 41.73
C ALA A 7 -2.62 46.33 41.37
N ALA A 8 -3.19 46.19 40.17
CA ALA A 8 -3.19 44.95 39.38
C ALA A 8 -1.79 44.66 38.84
N ALA A 9 -1.24 43.49 39.17
CA ALA A 9 -0.05 42.94 38.52
C ALA A 9 -0.47 41.93 37.46
N LEU A 10 -0.41 42.35 36.19
CA LEU A 10 -0.46 41.46 35.03
C LEU A 10 0.87 40.70 34.97
N ALA A 11 0.89 39.47 35.47
CA ALA A 11 1.98 38.53 35.17
C ALA A 11 1.72 37.91 33.80
N GLY A 12 2.30 38.53 32.76
CA GLY A 12 2.47 37.90 31.46
C GLY A 12 3.42 36.73 31.59
N ALA A 13 2.90 35.50 31.55
CA ALA A 13 3.72 34.32 31.33
C ALA A 13 4.04 34.21 29.85
N ALA A 14 5.32 34.28 29.53
CA ALA A 14 5.88 34.19 28.19
C ALA A 14 5.45 32.90 27.47
N LEU A 15 4.73 33.07 26.36
CA LEU A 15 4.67 32.10 25.28
C LEU A 15 6.04 32.09 24.59
N GLY A 16 6.82 31.02 24.79
CA GLY A 16 8.14 30.95 24.20
C GLY A 16 8.94 29.71 24.57
N ALA A 17 8.38 28.51 24.37
CA ALA A 17 9.17 27.29 24.22
C ALA A 17 8.84 26.71 22.84
N GLY A 18 9.84 26.67 21.97
CA GLY A 18 9.73 26.15 20.60
C GLY A 18 9.27 24.70 20.60
N ALA A 19 8.30 24.39 19.75
CA ALA A 19 7.64 23.09 19.66
C ALA A 19 8.51 21.96 19.03
N SER A 20 9.82 22.14 18.90
CA SER A 20 10.74 21.16 18.30
C SER A 20 11.16 20.02 19.25
N ASP A 21 10.69 20.02 20.50
CA ASP A 21 11.21 19.18 21.59
C ASP A 21 10.35 17.93 21.92
N ARG A 22 9.38 17.57 21.07
CA ARG A 22 8.42 16.49 21.38
C ARG A 22 8.89 15.07 21.01
N LEU A 23 9.75 14.92 20.01
CA LEU A 23 10.30 13.61 19.63
C LEU A 23 11.74 13.52 20.15
N ALA A 24 12.00 12.54 21.02
CA ALA A 24 13.35 12.30 21.51
C ALA A 24 14.34 12.04 20.34
N PRO A 25 15.60 12.46 20.42
CA PRO A 25 16.60 12.19 19.37
C PRO A 25 16.80 10.67 19.21
N LEU A 26 17.04 10.18 17.98
CA LEU A 26 17.22 8.74 17.70
C LEU A 26 18.18 8.06 18.69
N PRO A 27 17.89 6.83 19.16
CA PRO A 27 18.80 6.14 20.04
C PRO A 27 20.11 5.81 19.31
N PRO A 28 21.24 5.63 20.02
CA PRO A 28 22.45 5.09 19.41
C PRO A 28 22.15 3.76 18.70
N TYR A 29 22.63 3.60 17.47
CA TYR A 29 22.44 2.36 16.73
C TYR A 29 23.37 1.27 17.26
N SER A 30 22.82 0.10 17.57
CA SER A 30 23.58 -1.13 17.75
C SER A 30 23.37 -1.99 16.51
N ALA A 31 24.45 -2.44 15.88
CA ALA A 31 24.39 -3.31 14.70
C ALA A 31 23.47 -4.51 14.93
N ALA A 32 22.88 -5.01 13.82
CA ALA A 32 21.94 -6.12 13.81
C ALA A 32 22.42 -7.27 14.71
N TYR A 33 21.53 -7.64 15.61
CA TYR A 33 21.74 -8.57 16.72
C TYR A 33 22.09 -9.99 16.24
N THR A 34 23.06 -10.65 16.88
CA THR A 34 23.33 -12.09 16.69
C THR A 34 22.49 -12.91 17.69
N PRO A 35 21.73 -13.94 17.27
CA PRO A 35 20.83 -14.71 18.13
C PRO A 35 21.60 -15.49 19.20
N THR A 36 21.20 -15.32 20.45
CA THR A 36 21.88 -15.90 21.62
C THR A 36 21.02 -16.96 22.31
N THR A 37 19.69 -16.82 22.32
CA THR A 37 18.78 -17.85 22.86
C THR A 37 18.38 -18.91 21.82
N VAL A 38 17.83 -20.03 22.29
CA VAL A 38 17.32 -21.10 21.43
C VAL A 38 16.18 -20.58 20.53
N ASP A 39 15.23 -19.84 21.10
CA ASP A 39 14.11 -19.25 20.36
C ASP A 39 14.59 -18.31 19.25
N GLU A 40 15.57 -17.46 19.55
CA GLU A 40 16.11 -16.51 18.57
C GLU A 40 16.82 -17.23 17.42
N ARG A 41 17.58 -18.29 17.72
CA ARG A 41 18.21 -19.11 16.66
C ARG A 41 17.17 -19.84 15.82
N GLY A 42 16.13 -20.39 16.44
CA GLY A 42 15.05 -21.08 15.73
C GLY A 42 14.27 -20.12 14.82
N LEU A 43 13.92 -18.95 15.31
CA LEU A 43 13.28 -17.89 14.53
C LEU A 43 14.16 -17.42 13.37
N TRP A 44 15.46 -17.23 13.60
CA TRP A 44 16.41 -16.91 12.54
C TRP A 44 16.49 -17.98 11.46
N GLN A 45 16.61 -19.26 11.85
CA GLN A 45 16.62 -20.37 10.90
C GLN A 45 15.35 -20.38 10.05
N GLN A 46 14.17 -20.21 10.66
CA GLN A 46 12.89 -20.13 9.95
C GLN A 46 12.87 -18.96 8.95
N THR A 47 13.38 -17.79 9.35
CA THR A 47 13.42 -16.61 8.47
C THR A 47 14.43 -16.78 7.33
N ASP A 48 15.56 -17.43 7.57
CA ASP A 48 16.56 -17.71 6.53
C ASP A 48 16.04 -18.72 5.50
N GLU A 49 15.32 -19.74 5.94
CA GLU A 49 14.66 -20.71 5.06
C GLU A 49 13.60 -20.04 4.19
N ALA A 50 12.77 -19.19 4.79
CA ALA A 50 11.75 -18.46 4.05
C ALA A 50 12.32 -17.40 3.12
N GLU A 51 13.40 -16.71 3.50
CA GLU A 51 14.12 -15.77 2.63
C GLU A 51 14.71 -16.49 1.41
N ARG A 52 15.32 -17.68 1.59
CA ARG A 52 15.80 -18.49 0.45
C ARG A 52 14.67 -18.81 -0.52
N ALA A 53 13.53 -19.27 -0.02
CA ALA A 53 12.38 -19.57 -0.86
C ALA A 53 11.81 -18.32 -1.56
N LEU A 54 11.79 -17.17 -0.87
CA LEU A 54 11.33 -15.91 -1.44
C LEU A 54 12.26 -15.40 -2.54
N ARG A 55 13.56 -15.43 -2.29
CA ARG A 55 14.59 -14.93 -3.21
C ARG A 55 14.48 -15.54 -4.60
N ASP A 56 14.07 -16.79 -4.70
CA ASP A 56 13.93 -17.53 -5.95
C ASP A 56 12.50 -17.49 -6.53
N SER A 57 11.54 -16.90 -5.80
CA SER A 57 10.14 -16.81 -6.24
C SER A 57 9.97 -15.89 -7.46
N PRO A 58 9.09 -16.25 -8.43
CA PRO A 58 8.72 -15.35 -9.52
C PRO A 58 7.89 -14.14 -9.06
N ALA A 59 7.41 -14.12 -7.81
CA ALA A 59 6.69 -12.97 -7.26
C ALA A 59 7.62 -11.79 -6.90
N VAL A 60 8.93 -12.01 -6.75
CA VAL A 60 9.87 -10.92 -6.44
C VAL A 60 10.15 -10.08 -7.69
N LEU A 61 9.90 -8.77 -7.58
CA LEU A 61 10.27 -7.81 -8.62
C LEU A 61 11.78 -7.53 -8.54
N ARG A 62 12.52 -7.98 -9.57
CA ARG A 62 13.99 -7.90 -9.64
C ARG A 62 14.49 -6.72 -10.48
N ASP A 63 13.67 -5.70 -10.67
CA ASP A 63 14.07 -4.52 -11.43
C ASP A 63 15.09 -3.68 -10.65
N ALA A 64 16.20 -3.36 -11.32
CA ALA A 64 17.32 -2.68 -10.68
C ALA A 64 16.97 -1.26 -10.25
N ALA A 65 16.16 -0.53 -11.05
CA ALA A 65 15.80 0.85 -10.74
C ALA A 65 14.83 0.93 -9.55
N LEU A 66 13.81 0.08 -9.53
CA LEU A 66 12.89 -0.04 -8.40
C LEU A 66 13.65 -0.42 -7.12
N ASN A 67 14.49 -1.45 -7.17
CA ASN A 67 15.19 -1.93 -5.98
C ASN A 67 16.21 -0.89 -5.46
N ALA A 68 16.90 -0.18 -6.35
CA ALA A 68 17.78 0.92 -5.96
C ALA A 68 17.00 2.09 -5.32
N TYR A 69 15.82 2.42 -5.87
CA TYR A 69 14.94 3.44 -5.29
C TYR A 69 14.47 3.04 -3.89
N MET A 70 13.99 1.81 -3.71
CA MET A 70 13.55 1.30 -2.41
C MET A 70 14.67 1.33 -1.36
N ALA A 71 15.88 0.90 -1.73
CA ALA A 71 17.06 0.95 -0.87
C ALA A 71 17.45 2.40 -0.51
N LYS A 72 17.44 3.32 -1.49
CA LYS A 72 17.69 4.75 -1.27
C LYS A 72 16.72 5.33 -0.24
N VAL A 73 15.41 5.08 -0.38
CA VAL A 73 14.41 5.62 0.55
C VAL A 73 14.61 5.06 1.95
N LEU A 74 14.88 3.76 2.09
CA LEU A 74 15.21 3.15 3.38
C LEU A 74 16.45 3.81 4.01
N CYS A 75 17.57 3.86 3.30
CA CYS A 75 18.83 4.44 3.82
C CYS A 75 18.68 5.91 4.18
N ARG A 76 17.96 6.71 3.39
CA ARG A 76 17.64 8.10 3.76
C ARG A 76 16.81 8.17 5.03
N SER A 77 15.84 7.26 5.21
CA SER A 77 14.91 7.27 6.34
C SER A 77 15.58 6.86 7.65
N VAL A 78 16.23 5.70 7.68
CA VAL A 78 16.78 5.12 8.91
C VAL A 78 18.26 5.45 9.12
N GLY A 79 18.97 5.92 8.08
CA GLY A 79 20.40 6.19 8.11
C GLY A 79 21.25 5.02 7.59
N GLU A 80 22.44 5.35 7.06
CA GLU A 80 23.34 4.42 6.37
C GLU A 80 23.74 3.21 7.22
N ASP A 81 24.09 3.41 8.49
CA ASP A 81 24.53 2.30 9.34
C ASP A 81 23.40 1.32 9.66
N ARG A 82 22.18 1.84 9.81
CA ARG A 82 20.97 1.04 10.01
C ARG A 82 20.58 0.26 8.76
N CYS A 83 20.64 0.89 7.59
CA CYS A 83 20.15 0.28 6.36
C CYS A 83 21.05 -0.84 5.83
N LYS A 84 22.36 -0.84 6.14
CA LYS A 84 23.31 -1.90 5.75
C LYS A 84 22.88 -3.29 6.24
N GLY A 85 22.12 -3.38 7.32
CA GLY A 85 21.59 -4.62 7.87
C GLY A 85 20.35 -5.17 7.15
N VAL A 86 19.81 -4.45 6.16
CA VAL A 86 18.51 -4.75 5.56
C VAL A 86 18.64 -5.24 4.12
N ARG A 87 17.91 -6.31 3.81
CA ARG A 87 17.71 -6.84 2.45
C ARG A 87 16.25 -6.64 2.08
N ILE A 88 15.98 -5.69 1.18
CA ILE A 88 14.62 -5.34 0.77
C ILE A 88 14.17 -6.15 -0.44
N TYR A 89 12.96 -6.70 -0.35
CA TYR A 89 12.31 -7.48 -1.40
C TYR A 89 10.95 -6.85 -1.72
N VAL A 90 10.79 -6.38 -2.96
CA VAL A 90 9.47 -5.97 -3.46
C VAL A 90 8.74 -7.19 -4.01
N VAL A 91 7.59 -7.51 -3.41
CA VAL A 91 6.82 -8.72 -3.70
C VAL A 91 5.50 -8.36 -4.37
N ARG A 92 5.26 -8.95 -5.54
CA ARG A 92 4.04 -8.78 -6.31
C ARG A 92 2.86 -9.45 -5.61
N ALA A 93 2.19 -8.70 -4.75
CA ALA A 93 0.86 -9.00 -4.24
C ALA A 93 0.08 -7.68 -4.09
N PRO A 94 -1.17 -7.58 -4.57
CA PRO A 94 -1.96 -6.34 -4.58
C PRO A 94 -2.51 -5.93 -3.20
N VAL A 95 -2.05 -6.57 -2.13
CA VAL A 95 -2.47 -6.27 -0.76
C VAL A 95 -1.58 -5.18 -0.15
N PHE A 96 -2.17 -4.25 0.60
CA PHE A 96 -1.39 -3.32 1.40
C PHE A 96 -0.74 -4.11 2.54
N ASN A 97 0.58 -4.26 2.50
CA ASN A 97 1.36 -4.75 3.62
C ASN A 97 2.85 -4.44 3.42
N ALA A 98 3.60 -4.45 4.53
CA ALA A 98 5.05 -4.61 4.57
C ALA A 98 5.39 -5.40 5.84
N SER A 99 6.56 -6.02 5.89
CA SER A 99 7.03 -6.67 7.11
C SER A 99 8.55 -6.72 7.14
N MET A 100 9.09 -6.87 8.34
CA MET A 100 10.52 -7.02 8.54
C MET A 100 10.80 -8.21 9.47
N THR A 101 11.69 -9.10 9.04
CA THR A 101 12.07 -10.27 9.82
C THR A 101 13.34 -10.04 10.64
N PRO A 102 13.52 -10.78 11.74
CA PRO A 102 14.69 -10.65 12.62
C PRO A 102 16.06 -10.86 11.98
N ASN A 103 16.16 -11.53 10.83
CA ASN A 103 17.43 -11.73 10.11
C ASN A 103 17.77 -10.54 9.19
N GLY A 104 16.92 -9.51 9.10
CA GLY A 104 17.14 -8.34 8.26
C GLY A 104 16.45 -8.37 6.90
N MET A 105 15.58 -9.34 6.61
CA MET A 105 14.79 -9.36 5.39
C MET A 105 13.54 -8.47 5.54
N MET A 106 13.43 -7.46 4.67
CA MET A 106 12.26 -6.59 4.56
C MET A 106 11.44 -6.99 3.33
N ILE A 107 10.14 -7.16 3.51
CA ILE A 107 9.19 -7.47 2.43
C ILE A 107 8.27 -6.27 2.27
N VAL A 108 8.13 -5.77 1.04
CA VAL A 108 7.17 -4.71 0.69
C VAL A 108 6.26 -5.22 -0.41
N TYR A 109 4.96 -5.25 -0.17
CA TYR A 109 4.01 -5.74 -1.17
C TYR A 109 3.61 -4.62 -2.14
N THR A 110 3.41 -4.97 -3.41
CA THR A 110 3.05 -3.99 -4.46
C THR A 110 1.73 -3.26 -4.19
N GLY A 111 0.82 -3.88 -3.43
CA GLY A 111 -0.41 -3.22 -2.98
C GLY A 111 -0.15 -2.07 -2.01
N ALA A 112 0.95 -2.08 -1.26
CA ALA A 112 1.39 -0.91 -0.49
C ALA A 112 1.83 0.20 -1.44
N LEU A 113 2.72 -0.11 -2.38
CA LEU A 113 3.24 0.86 -3.36
C LEU A 113 2.15 1.52 -4.21
N LEU A 114 1.04 0.83 -4.50
CA LEU A 114 -0.10 1.41 -5.21
C LEU A 114 -0.89 2.46 -4.38
N ARG A 115 -0.88 2.34 -3.05
CA ARG A 115 -1.68 3.17 -2.13
C ARG A 115 -0.93 4.38 -1.58
N LEU A 116 0.39 4.30 -1.52
CA LEU A 116 1.23 5.43 -1.12
C LEU A 116 1.15 6.56 -2.15
N ARG A 117 1.33 7.81 -1.71
CA ARG A 117 1.18 9.02 -2.53
C ARG A 117 2.51 9.70 -2.82
N ASP A 118 3.52 9.47 -2.00
CA ASP A 118 4.81 10.14 -2.07
C ASP A 118 5.94 9.33 -1.37
N GLU A 119 7.17 9.85 -1.41
CA GLU A 119 8.36 9.20 -0.84
C GLU A 119 8.33 9.24 0.70
N ALA A 120 7.75 10.29 1.30
CA ALA A 120 7.62 10.40 2.75
C ALA A 120 6.67 9.34 3.34
N GLU A 121 5.60 9.01 2.63
CA GLU A 121 4.71 7.91 3.03
C GLU A 121 5.38 6.54 2.88
N LEU A 122 6.19 6.34 1.84
CA LEU A 122 7.03 5.15 1.74
C LEU A 122 8.03 5.09 2.90
N ALA A 123 8.72 6.19 3.18
CA ALA A 123 9.63 6.30 4.32
C ALA A 123 8.93 6.02 5.65
N ALA A 124 7.66 6.42 5.81
CA ALA A 124 6.88 6.19 7.01
C ALA A 124 6.61 4.70 7.21
N LEU A 125 6.18 4.01 6.14
CA LEU A 125 5.98 2.57 6.14
C LEU A 125 7.29 1.81 6.45
N LEU A 126 8.37 2.14 5.75
CA LEU A 126 9.67 1.47 5.94
C LEU A 126 10.25 1.74 7.33
N GLY A 127 10.13 2.97 7.83
CA GLY A 127 10.60 3.37 9.16
C GLY A 127 9.82 2.68 10.28
N HIS A 128 8.52 2.48 10.12
CA HIS A 128 7.67 1.71 11.04
C HIS A 128 8.12 0.24 11.13
N GLU A 129 8.27 -0.43 9.99
CA GLU A 129 8.76 -1.82 9.94
C GLU A 129 10.17 -1.97 10.51
N PHE A 130 11.04 -1.01 10.21
CA PHE A 130 12.39 -0.98 10.79
C PHE A 130 12.35 -0.73 12.30
N GLY A 131 11.38 0.04 12.79
CA GLY A 131 11.13 0.22 14.23
C GLY A 131 10.84 -1.12 14.93
N HIS A 132 9.94 -1.94 14.39
CA HIS A 132 9.68 -3.28 14.91
C HIS A 132 10.94 -4.16 14.95
N PHE A 133 11.78 -4.06 13.92
CA PHE A 133 13.04 -4.78 13.82
C PHE A 133 14.07 -4.31 14.86
N GLU A 134 14.31 -3.00 14.97
CA GLU A 134 15.29 -2.44 15.91
C GLU A 134 14.91 -2.72 17.37
N MET A 135 13.61 -2.70 17.69
CA MET A 135 13.09 -2.99 19.03
C MET A 135 12.77 -4.47 19.27
N ARG A 136 13.04 -5.34 18.28
CA ARG A 136 12.91 -6.80 18.37
C ARG A 136 11.50 -7.29 18.72
N HIS A 137 10.47 -6.58 18.25
CA HIS A 137 9.08 -6.92 18.55
C HIS A 137 8.67 -8.32 18.07
N THR A 138 9.27 -8.78 16.97
CA THR A 138 8.98 -10.09 16.37
C THR A 138 9.30 -11.26 17.31
N LEU A 139 10.35 -11.16 18.14
CA LEU A 139 10.71 -12.22 19.08
C LEU A 139 9.62 -12.42 20.14
N ALA A 140 9.05 -11.34 20.65
CA ALA A 140 7.95 -11.40 21.60
C ALA A 140 6.69 -11.99 20.97
N SER A 141 6.41 -11.68 19.69
CA SER A 141 5.32 -12.31 18.93
C SER A 141 5.55 -13.81 18.74
N PHE A 142 6.76 -14.20 18.31
CA PHE A 142 7.15 -15.60 18.14
C PHE A 142 6.97 -16.42 19.43
N ARG A 143 7.42 -15.90 20.57
CA ARG A 143 7.26 -16.55 21.88
C ARG A 143 5.82 -16.72 22.34
N ARG A 144 4.92 -15.81 21.96
CA ARG A 144 3.47 -15.95 22.25
C ARG A 144 2.81 -17.03 21.39
N GLY A 145 3.42 -17.39 20.27
CA GLY A 145 2.85 -18.31 19.29
C GLY A 145 1.75 -17.65 18.44
N ARG A 146 1.45 -18.26 17.30
CA ARG A 146 0.38 -17.82 16.39
C ARG A 146 -0.94 -18.45 16.77
N THR A 147 -2.02 -17.69 16.64
CA THR A 147 -3.35 -18.26 16.75
C THR A 147 -3.77 -18.92 15.43
N ILE A 148 -4.70 -19.86 15.49
CA ILE A 148 -5.32 -20.43 14.28
C ILE A 148 -5.99 -19.33 13.43
N GLY A 149 -6.54 -18.30 14.09
CA GLY A 149 -7.12 -17.14 13.42
C GLY A 149 -6.11 -16.39 12.55
N ASP A 150 -4.91 -16.12 13.06
CA ASP A 150 -3.84 -15.43 12.32
C ASP A 150 -3.42 -16.22 11.08
N ILE A 151 -3.30 -17.55 11.22
CA ILE A 151 -2.94 -18.45 10.12
C ILE A 151 -4.03 -18.43 9.04
N ILE A 152 -5.31 -18.53 9.42
CA ILE A 152 -6.43 -18.50 8.48
C ILE A 152 -6.50 -17.15 7.77
N ALA A 153 -6.33 -16.04 8.50
CA ALA A 153 -6.35 -14.70 7.92
C ALA A 153 -5.29 -14.56 6.83
N TRP A 154 -4.02 -14.87 7.13
CA TRP A 154 -2.94 -14.77 6.15
C TRP A 154 -3.03 -15.78 5.01
N THR A 155 -3.52 -17.00 5.29
CA THR A 155 -3.76 -17.99 4.25
C THR A 155 -4.83 -17.48 3.27
N SER A 156 -5.93 -16.90 3.75
CA SER A 156 -6.98 -16.36 2.87
C SER A 156 -6.50 -15.20 2.00
N VAL A 157 -5.54 -14.43 2.51
CA VAL A 157 -4.95 -13.27 1.85
C VAL A 157 -3.92 -13.71 0.80
N LEU A 158 -3.04 -14.67 1.12
CA LEU A 158 -1.90 -15.02 0.27
C LEU A 158 -2.14 -16.22 -0.65
N SER A 159 -3.00 -17.17 -0.27
CA SER A 159 -3.31 -18.38 -1.05
C SER A 159 -3.75 -18.12 -2.50
N PRO A 160 -4.50 -17.04 -2.82
CA PRO A 160 -4.81 -16.69 -4.20
C PRO A 160 -3.58 -16.41 -5.10
N TYR A 161 -2.40 -16.17 -4.52
CA TYR A 161 -1.17 -15.86 -5.25
C TYR A 161 -0.24 -17.07 -5.25
N SER A 162 -0.49 -18.02 -6.15
CA SER A 162 0.25 -19.29 -6.27
C SER A 162 1.77 -19.15 -6.49
N THR A 163 2.24 -17.96 -6.85
CA THR A 163 3.67 -17.64 -7.00
C THR A 163 4.37 -17.35 -5.67
N LEU A 164 3.63 -17.08 -4.59
CA LEU A 164 4.19 -16.80 -3.27
C LEU A 164 4.55 -18.09 -2.55
N PRO A 165 5.76 -18.20 -1.95
CA PRO A 165 6.10 -19.32 -1.10
C PRO A 165 5.17 -19.41 0.11
N VAL A 166 4.65 -20.60 0.40
CA VAL A 166 3.82 -20.86 1.58
C VAL A 166 4.54 -20.52 2.88
N SER A 167 5.88 -20.59 2.90
CA SER A 167 6.71 -20.20 4.05
C SER A 167 6.51 -18.73 4.46
N LEU A 168 6.09 -17.84 3.56
CA LEU A 168 5.79 -16.45 3.89
C LEU A 168 4.65 -16.30 4.89
N ILE A 169 3.65 -17.20 4.87
CA ILE A 169 2.56 -17.21 5.85
C ILE A 169 3.14 -17.32 7.28
N GLN A 170 4.27 -18.02 7.41
CA GLN A 170 4.98 -18.20 8.68
C GLN A 170 5.92 -17.05 9.04
N LEU A 171 5.91 -15.94 8.30
CA LEU A 171 6.70 -14.73 8.60
C LEU A 171 5.82 -13.55 9.03
N HIS A 172 4.52 -13.79 9.15
CA HIS A 172 3.59 -12.79 9.64
C HIS A 172 3.44 -12.89 11.16
N PHE A 173 3.52 -11.75 11.82
CA PHE A 173 3.60 -11.62 13.27
C PHE A 173 2.62 -10.54 13.72
N SER A 174 1.87 -10.83 14.78
CA SER A 174 0.99 -9.84 15.39
C SER A 174 1.71 -9.11 16.53
N TYR A 175 1.50 -7.81 16.62
CA TYR A 175 2.07 -6.98 17.68
C TYR A 175 0.98 -6.43 18.60
N ASN A 176 1.34 -6.18 19.85
CA ASN A 176 0.41 -5.55 20.80
C ASN A 176 0.42 -4.02 20.63
N ARG A 177 -0.54 -3.34 21.27
CA ARG A 177 -0.71 -1.88 21.15
C ARG A 177 0.52 -1.07 21.57
N ALA A 178 1.24 -1.51 22.61
CA ALA A 178 2.45 -0.83 23.06
C ALA A 178 3.57 -0.93 22.01
N GLN A 179 3.76 -2.13 21.44
CA GLN A 179 4.73 -2.37 20.37
C GLN A 179 4.43 -1.55 19.10
N GLU A 180 3.15 -1.45 18.71
CA GLU A 180 2.74 -0.60 17.58
C GLU A 180 3.00 0.88 17.87
N THR A 181 2.70 1.35 19.08
CA THR A 181 2.95 2.75 19.49
C THR A 181 4.45 3.05 19.49
N GLU A 182 5.27 2.15 20.02
CA GLU A 182 6.73 2.28 20.00
C GLU A 182 7.27 2.35 18.57
N ALA A 183 6.78 1.49 17.67
CA ALA A 183 7.21 1.43 16.27
C ALA A 183 6.79 2.68 15.50
N ASP A 184 5.58 3.18 15.73
CA ASP A 184 5.08 4.43 15.18
C ASP A 184 5.92 5.63 15.59
N LEU A 185 6.17 5.77 16.90
CA LEU A 185 6.97 6.89 17.42
C LEU A 185 8.42 6.82 16.93
N MET A 186 8.97 5.62 16.79
CA MET A 186 10.28 5.42 16.16
C MET A 186 10.25 5.82 14.67
N GLY A 187 9.22 5.41 13.93
CA GLY A 187 9.01 5.79 12.53
C GLY A 187 8.94 7.30 12.35
N LEU A 188 8.19 8.02 13.19
CA LEU A 188 8.13 9.48 13.18
C LEU A 188 9.50 10.13 13.44
N ARG A 189 10.32 9.54 14.33
CA ARG A 189 11.69 10.02 14.58
C ARG A 189 12.58 9.83 13.36
N TYR A 190 12.46 8.70 12.66
CA TYR A 190 13.17 8.49 11.39
C TYR A 190 12.77 9.52 10.34
N LEU A 191 11.47 9.73 10.14
CA LEU A 191 10.97 10.74 9.18
C LEU A 191 11.52 12.13 9.50
N THR A 192 11.40 12.55 10.75
CA THR A 192 11.85 13.87 11.21
C THR A 192 13.36 14.03 11.02
N ALA A 193 14.14 13.03 11.41
CA ALA A 193 15.61 13.05 11.26
C ALA A 193 16.06 13.06 9.79
N ALA A 194 15.31 12.39 8.91
CA ALA A 194 15.56 12.31 7.47
C ALA A 194 15.05 13.54 6.68
N GLY A 195 14.37 14.47 7.35
CA GLY A 195 13.76 15.65 6.74
C GLY A 195 12.50 15.37 5.93
N TYR A 196 11.88 14.19 6.09
CA TYR A 196 10.58 13.88 5.50
C TYR A 196 9.44 14.47 6.31
N ARG A 197 8.30 14.68 5.65
CA ARG A 197 7.06 15.16 6.28
C ARG A 197 6.49 14.14 7.30
N PRO A 198 6.48 14.41 8.63
CA PRO A 198 6.04 13.42 9.60
C PRO A 198 4.53 13.09 9.52
N LEU A 199 3.69 14.01 9.03
CA LEU A 199 2.25 13.75 8.85
C LEU A 199 1.96 12.64 7.84
N ALA A 200 2.91 12.27 6.98
CA ALA A 200 2.78 11.17 6.04
C ALA A 200 2.31 9.87 6.73
N ALA A 201 2.83 9.57 7.93
CA ALA A 201 2.42 8.39 8.70
C ALA A 201 0.91 8.40 9.03
N SER A 202 0.37 9.53 9.49
CA SER A 202 -1.04 9.65 9.84
C SER A 202 -1.97 9.52 8.61
N ARG A 203 -1.57 10.11 7.48
CA ARG A 203 -2.36 10.13 6.24
C ARG A 203 -2.52 8.74 5.63
N ILE A 204 -1.52 7.86 5.77
CA ILE A 204 -1.62 6.46 5.35
C ILE A 204 -2.78 5.78 6.08
N TRP A 205 -2.82 5.89 7.41
CA TRP A 205 -3.87 5.27 8.22
C TRP A 205 -5.27 5.78 7.89
N GLU A 206 -5.44 7.09 7.72
CA GLU A 206 -6.73 7.68 7.36
C GLU A 206 -7.29 7.11 6.05
N ARG A 207 -6.44 7.03 5.01
CA ARG A 207 -6.86 6.49 3.72
C ARG A 207 -7.10 4.98 3.75
N LEU A 208 -6.30 4.21 4.49
CA LEU A 208 -6.52 2.78 4.63
C LEU A 208 -7.83 2.47 5.36
N MET A 209 -8.15 3.22 6.42
CA MET A 209 -9.43 3.06 7.12
C MET A 209 -10.61 3.40 6.22
N ALA A 210 -10.54 4.51 5.48
CA ALA A 210 -11.57 4.89 4.53
C ALA A 210 -11.72 3.87 3.38
N GLU A 211 -10.62 3.29 2.89
CA GLU A 211 -10.65 2.22 1.89
C GLU A 211 -11.36 0.98 2.44
N GLN A 212 -11.06 0.55 3.67
CA GLN A 212 -11.74 -0.59 4.29
C GLN A 212 -13.23 -0.32 4.55
N ASP A 213 -13.60 0.90 4.89
CA ASP A 213 -15.00 1.29 5.02
C ASP A 213 -15.71 1.19 3.66
N ALA A 214 -15.06 1.64 2.59
CA ALA A 214 -15.56 1.48 1.24
C ALA A 214 -15.69 0.00 0.84
N THR A 215 -14.72 -0.86 1.20
CA THR A 215 -14.81 -2.32 1.03
C THR A 215 -16.02 -2.90 1.74
N ALA A 216 -16.24 -2.53 3.01
CA ALA A 216 -17.37 -3.02 3.81
C ALA A 216 -18.70 -2.61 3.18
N LEU A 217 -18.85 -1.33 2.82
CA LEU A 217 -20.04 -0.80 2.15
C LEU A 217 -20.29 -1.47 0.80
N GLY A 218 -19.25 -1.65 -0.01
CA GLY A 218 -19.32 -2.35 -1.30
C GLY A 218 -19.76 -3.80 -1.17
N ARG A 219 -19.40 -4.46 -0.05
CA ARG A 219 -19.83 -5.83 0.29
C ARG A 219 -21.17 -5.89 1.04
N LYS A 220 -21.87 -4.77 1.18
CA LYS A 220 -23.13 -4.65 1.95
C LYS A 220 -22.98 -5.12 3.40
N ARG A 221 -21.82 -4.84 4.00
CA ARG A 221 -21.50 -5.13 5.41
C ARG A 221 -21.52 -3.84 6.22
N HIS A 222 -21.77 -3.95 7.52
CA HIS A 222 -21.60 -2.83 8.43
C HIS A 222 -20.13 -2.46 8.58
N VAL A 223 -19.86 -1.16 8.64
CA VAL A 223 -18.55 -0.63 9.03
C VAL A 223 -18.36 -0.88 10.52
N THR A 224 -17.34 -1.67 10.87
CA THR A 224 -17.04 -2.04 12.26
C THR A 224 -15.80 -1.34 12.81
N HIS A 225 -15.03 -0.67 11.95
CA HIS A 225 -13.70 -0.14 12.23
C HIS A 225 -12.76 -1.13 12.96
N ARG A 226 -12.97 -2.42 12.70
CA ARG A 226 -12.11 -3.52 13.15
C ARG A 226 -11.78 -4.35 11.94
N TYR A 227 -10.55 -4.22 11.45
CA TYR A 227 -10.06 -4.97 10.32
C TYR A 227 -9.02 -5.99 10.82
N SER A 228 -9.03 -7.20 10.26
CA SER A 228 -8.26 -8.33 10.79
C SER A 228 -7.59 -9.16 9.69
N ALA A 229 -7.41 -8.61 8.50
CA ALA A 229 -6.82 -9.28 7.36
C ALA A 229 -5.74 -8.40 6.72
N GLY A 230 -4.73 -9.02 6.12
CA GLY A 230 -3.60 -8.31 5.53
C GLY A 230 -2.81 -7.55 6.61
N PHE A 231 -2.34 -6.35 6.28
CA PHE A 231 -1.64 -5.46 7.22
C PHE A 231 -2.29 -5.37 8.61
N PHE A 232 -3.62 -5.37 8.71
CA PHE A 232 -4.30 -5.27 10.01
C PHE A 232 -4.28 -6.54 10.87
N ALA A 233 -3.91 -7.69 10.29
CA ALA A 233 -3.65 -8.91 11.05
C ALA A 233 -2.29 -8.82 11.80
N ASP A 234 -1.29 -8.20 11.17
CA ASP A 234 0.02 -7.96 11.77
C ASP A 234 0.01 -6.72 12.68
N HIS A 235 -0.71 -5.67 12.24
CA HIS A 235 -0.82 -4.36 12.88
C HIS A 235 -2.28 -4.04 13.24
N PRO A 236 -2.81 -4.52 14.39
CA PRO A 236 -4.20 -4.32 14.76
C PRO A 236 -4.61 -2.85 14.75
N THR A 237 -5.77 -2.55 14.15
CA THR A 237 -6.26 -1.19 14.08
C THR A 237 -6.56 -0.61 15.45
N GLU A 238 -6.17 0.65 15.60
CA GLU A 238 -6.57 1.50 16.70
C GLU A 238 -7.18 2.76 16.09
N LEU A 239 -8.45 3.05 16.42
CA LEU A 239 -9.22 4.14 15.81
C LEU A 239 -8.57 5.51 15.99
N THR A 240 -7.76 5.67 17.02
CA THR A 240 -7.03 6.90 17.35
C THR A 240 -5.59 6.89 16.84
N ARG A 241 -5.15 5.86 16.10
CA ARG A 241 -3.78 5.76 15.58
C ARG A 241 -3.39 6.92 14.69
N ALA A 242 -4.24 7.24 13.71
CA ALA A 242 -4.07 8.41 12.87
C ALA A 242 -4.04 9.71 13.71
N THR A 243 -4.89 9.79 14.74
CA THR A 243 -4.99 10.95 15.63
C THR A 243 -3.71 11.15 16.45
N TYR A 244 -3.22 10.14 17.17
CA TYR A 244 -2.02 10.32 17.98
C TYR A 244 -0.77 10.50 17.12
N LEU A 245 -0.69 9.87 15.94
CA LEU A 245 0.42 10.10 15.00
C LEU A 245 0.46 11.57 14.55
N ARG A 246 -0.71 12.15 14.28
CA ARG A 246 -0.86 13.58 13.97
C ARG A 246 -0.48 14.45 15.16
N GLU A 247 -0.92 14.12 16.37
CA GLU A 247 -0.57 14.86 17.58
C GLU A 247 0.93 14.79 17.91
N ALA A 248 1.53 13.62 17.72
CA ALA A 248 2.96 13.37 17.92
C ALA A 248 3.83 14.09 16.88
N ALA A 249 3.36 14.18 15.63
CA ALA A 249 3.99 14.99 14.59
C ALA A 249 3.96 16.50 14.94
N GLY A 250 2.95 16.96 15.67
CA GLY A 250 2.88 18.31 16.24
C GLY A 250 2.94 19.43 15.20
N ALA A 251 3.46 20.59 15.60
CA ALA A 251 3.58 21.78 14.74
C ALA A 251 4.58 21.60 13.57
N ASP A 252 5.42 20.58 13.65
CA ASP A 252 6.45 20.25 12.67
C ASP A 252 5.92 19.26 11.64
N GLY A 253 4.72 18.72 11.86
CA GLY A 253 4.15 17.65 11.05
C GLY A 253 3.94 18.00 9.58
N GLU A 254 3.70 19.26 9.25
CA GLU A 254 3.57 19.75 7.87
C GLU A 254 4.92 20.18 7.26
N ARG A 255 5.98 20.31 8.08
CA ARG A 255 7.33 20.63 7.59
C ARG A 255 7.99 19.37 7.03
N GLY A 256 8.97 19.56 6.16
CA GLY A 256 9.71 18.47 5.51
C GLY A 256 9.28 18.22 4.07
N ASP A 257 10.08 17.42 3.40
CA ASP A 257 9.92 17.05 1.99
C ASP A 257 9.02 15.82 1.85
N GLU A 258 8.09 15.84 0.91
CA GLU A 258 7.30 14.66 0.52
C GLU A 258 8.01 13.85 -0.57
N SER A 259 8.90 14.49 -1.34
CA SER A 259 9.54 13.99 -2.57
C SER A 259 8.55 13.27 -3.52
N ARG A 260 7.33 13.82 -3.66
CA ARG A 260 6.22 13.22 -4.41
C ARG A 260 6.58 12.85 -5.85
N ASP A 261 7.23 13.75 -6.58
CA ASP A 261 7.58 13.50 -7.98
C ASP A 261 8.56 12.35 -8.14
N ALA A 262 9.54 12.22 -7.24
CA ALA A 262 10.49 11.11 -7.25
C ALA A 262 9.77 9.76 -7.09
N PHE A 263 8.82 9.69 -6.16
CA PHE A 263 7.98 8.51 -5.97
C PHE A 263 7.14 8.20 -7.20
N LEU A 264 6.43 9.19 -7.74
CA LEU A 264 5.58 8.98 -8.92
C LEU A 264 6.38 8.55 -10.15
N ILE A 265 7.61 9.06 -10.32
CA ILE A 265 8.53 8.62 -11.38
C ILE A 265 8.94 7.17 -11.18
N ALA A 266 9.35 6.79 -9.95
CA ALA A 266 9.76 5.42 -9.64
C ALA A 266 8.61 4.40 -9.82
N MET A 267 7.37 4.79 -9.51
CA MET A 267 6.20 3.91 -9.62
C MET A 267 5.61 3.86 -11.04
N ARG A 268 5.90 4.84 -11.90
CA ARG A 268 5.29 4.96 -13.24
C ARG A 268 5.38 3.69 -14.09
N PRO A 269 6.52 2.98 -14.19
CA PRO A 269 6.62 1.77 -15.00
C PRO A 269 5.72 0.63 -14.51
N TRP A 270 5.37 0.63 -13.23
CA TRP A 270 4.67 -0.46 -12.55
C TRP A 270 3.17 -0.23 -12.40
N ARG A 271 2.75 1.03 -12.42
CA ARG A 271 1.38 1.47 -12.09
C ARG A 271 0.29 0.67 -12.81
N ALA A 272 0.42 0.47 -14.12
CA ALA A 272 -0.56 -0.30 -14.89
C ALA A 272 -0.69 -1.75 -14.40
N SER A 273 0.44 -2.41 -14.09
CA SER A 273 0.42 -3.79 -13.58
C SER A 273 -0.17 -3.89 -12.17
N PHE A 274 0.10 -2.90 -11.30
CA PHE A 274 -0.43 -2.86 -9.95
C PHE A 274 -1.94 -2.61 -9.94
N LEU A 275 -2.41 -1.70 -10.80
CA LEU A 275 -3.84 -1.45 -11.02
C LEU A 275 -4.55 -2.70 -11.53
N ALA A 276 -3.97 -3.41 -12.51
CA ALA A 276 -4.55 -4.65 -13.00
C ALA A 276 -4.63 -5.74 -11.92
N ASP A 277 -3.64 -5.83 -11.02
CA ASP A 277 -3.68 -6.77 -9.90
C ASP A 277 -4.69 -6.37 -8.82
N GLN A 278 -4.90 -5.06 -8.60
CA GLN A 278 -5.94 -4.55 -7.70
C GLN A 278 -7.35 -4.99 -8.14
N ILE A 279 -7.66 -4.95 -9.44
CA ILE A 279 -8.97 -5.38 -9.95
C ILE A 279 -9.25 -6.86 -9.65
N LYS A 280 -8.21 -7.70 -9.65
CA LYS A 280 -8.32 -9.14 -9.36
C LYS A 280 -8.68 -9.44 -7.91
N LEU A 281 -8.59 -8.46 -6.99
CA LEU A 281 -9.03 -8.63 -5.60
C LEU A 281 -10.54 -8.84 -5.46
N ASN A 282 -11.31 -8.54 -6.51
CA ASN A 282 -12.77 -8.58 -6.47
C ASN A 282 -13.35 -7.76 -5.28
N ASP A 283 -12.70 -6.64 -4.98
CA ASP A 283 -13.13 -5.68 -3.99
C ASP A 283 -13.59 -4.40 -4.70
N PHE A 284 -14.85 -4.38 -5.11
CA PHE A 284 -15.39 -3.24 -5.83
C PHE A 284 -15.33 -1.94 -5.03
N GLY A 285 -15.76 -1.98 -3.76
CA GLY A 285 -15.85 -0.79 -2.92
C GLY A 285 -14.48 -0.17 -2.63
N GLY A 286 -13.53 -0.99 -2.18
CA GLY A 286 -12.16 -0.53 -1.89
C GLY A 286 -11.43 -0.09 -3.15
N SER A 287 -11.57 -0.83 -4.27
CA SER A 287 -10.90 -0.46 -5.52
C SER A 287 -11.44 0.84 -6.11
N GLU A 288 -12.77 1.05 -6.07
CA GLU A 288 -13.37 2.29 -6.55
C GLU A 288 -12.92 3.50 -5.72
N TYR A 289 -12.87 3.35 -4.39
CA TYR A 289 -12.31 4.36 -3.49
C TYR A 289 -10.85 4.67 -3.82
N LEU A 290 -10.00 3.64 -3.95
CA LEU A 290 -8.59 3.79 -4.27
C LEU A 290 -8.38 4.50 -5.63
N LEU A 291 -9.15 4.16 -6.65
CA LEU A 291 -9.09 4.82 -7.96
C LEU A 291 -9.47 6.30 -7.85
N GLY A 292 -10.50 6.63 -7.06
CA GLY A 292 -10.89 8.02 -6.78
C GLY A 292 -9.77 8.80 -6.09
N GLU A 293 -9.16 8.21 -5.06
CA GLU A 293 -8.01 8.80 -4.35
C GLU A 293 -6.80 9.00 -5.27
N LEU A 294 -6.51 8.05 -6.16
CA LEU A 294 -5.43 8.14 -7.14
C LEU A 294 -5.67 9.22 -8.20
N ALA A 295 -6.94 9.45 -8.57
CA ALA A 295 -7.32 10.49 -9.50
C ALA A 295 -7.18 11.89 -8.88
N GLY A 296 -7.49 12.05 -7.59
CA GLY A 296 -7.39 13.35 -6.91
C GLY A 296 -8.16 14.48 -7.61
N GLY A 297 -9.27 14.13 -8.28
CA GLY A 297 -10.08 15.03 -9.10
C GLY A 297 -9.72 15.08 -10.59
N GLN A 298 -8.57 14.53 -11.00
CA GLN A 298 -8.16 14.43 -12.41
C GLN A 298 -7.97 12.98 -12.84
N TRP A 299 -8.87 12.51 -13.69
CA TRP A 299 -8.84 11.14 -14.19
C TRP A 299 -7.90 11.01 -15.39
N THR A 300 -6.82 10.26 -15.21
CA THR A 300 -5.89 9.93 -16.29
C THR A 300 -6.39 8.76 -17.13
N PRO A 301 -5.90 8.58 -18.38
CA PRO A 301 -6.35 7.49 -19.25
C PRO A 301 -6.19 6.09 -18.63
N ASP A 302 -5.11 5.84 -17.89
CA ASP A 302 -4.86 4.56 -17.20
C ASP A 302 -5.85 4.31 -16.05
N LEU A 303 -6.23 5.35 -15.31
CA LEU A 303 -7.22 5.23 -14.23
C LEU A 303 -8.62 5.02 -14.79
N LEU A 304 -9.00 5.71 -15.87
CA LEU A 304 -10.28 5.52 -16.55
C LEU A 304 -10.40 4.12 -17.14
N LEU A 305 -9.33 3.64 -17.80
CA LEU A 305 -9.24 2.27 -18.29
C LEU A 305 -9.46 1.26 -17.15
N THR A 306 -8.74 1.44 -16.04
CA THR A 306 -8.83 0.55 -14.87
C THR A 306 -10.22 0.57 -14.25
N ARG A 307 -10.85 1.76 -14.15
CA ARG A 307 -12.22 1.90 -13.66
C ARG A 307 -13.23 1.23 -14.60
N GLY A 308 -13.03 1.31 -15.91
CA GLY A 308 -13.80 0.56 -16.89
C GLY A 308 -13.72 -0.95 -16.65
N GLU A 309 -12.52 -1.47 -16.40
CA GLU A 309 -12.29 -2.89 -16.09
C GLU A 309 -12.99 -3.30 -14.78
N LEU A 310 -12.90 -2.48 -13.73
CA LEU A 310 -13.57 -2.71 -12.45
C LEU A 310 -15.08 -2.93 -12.59
N TYR A 311 -15.74 -2.04 -13.34
CA TYR A 311 -17.19 -2.12 -13.57
C TYR A 311 -17.55 -3.28 -14.52
N ARG A 312 -16.74 -3.51 -15.56
CA ARG A 312 -16.96 -4.60 -16.53
C ARG A 312 -16.92 -5.97 -15.86
N GLU A 313 -15.97 -6.20 -14.95
CA GLU A 313 -15.82 -7.45 -14.21
C GLU A 313 -17.00 -7.70 -13.24
N ARG A 314 -17.52 -6.66 -12.59
CA ARG A 314 -18.73 -6.79 -11.75
C ARG A 314 -19.98 -7.10 -12.58
N GLY A 315 -20.09 -6.51 -13.78
CA GLY A 315 -20.89 -7.03 -14.87
C GLY A 315 -22.42 -6.94 -14.76
N ASN A 316 -22.99 -6.21 -13.79
CA ASN A 316 -24.44 -5.95 -13.78
C ASN A 316 -24.84 -4.99 -14.92
N PRO A 317 -26.12 -4.95 -15.36
CA PRO A 317 -26.52 -4.12 -16.49
C PRO A 317 -26.13 -2.62 -16.40
N ARG A 318 -26.29 -2.01 -15.22
CA ARG A 318 -25.86 -0.62 -14.98
C ARG A 318 -24.34 -0.45 -15.00
N ASP A 319 -23.61 -1.50 -14.63
CA ASP A 319 -22.15 -1.48 -14.61
C ASP A 319 -21.60 -1.50 -16.03
N LEU A 320 -22.23 -2.26 -16.94
CA LEU A 320 -21.81 -2.31 -18.35
C LEU A 320 -21.95 -0.95 -19.04
N VAL A 321 -23.00 -0.18 -18.70
CA VAL A 321 -23.17 1.20 -19.19
C VAL A 321 -22.04 2.09 -18.67
N SER A 322 -21.76 2.02 -17.36
CA SER A 322 -20.70 2.81 -16.73
C SER A 322 -19.32 2.43 -17.27
N ALA A 323 -19.06 1.13 -17.45
CA ALA A 323 -17.82 0.61 -18.01
C ALA A 323 -17.59 1.15 -19.43
N ALA A 324 -18.59 1.05 -20.31
CA ALA A 324 -18.52 1.60 -21.66
C ALA A 324 -18.20 3.11 -21.65
N GLN A 325 -18.83 3.89 -20.76
CA GLN A 325 -18.53 5.31 -20.60
C GLN A 325 -17.09 5.56 -20.17
N PHE A 326 -16.57 4.81 -19.20
CA PHE A 326 -15.19 4.97 -18.73
C PHE A 326 -14.15 4.59 -19.79
N TYR A 327 -14.39 3.52 -20.56
CA TYR A 327 -13.50 3.20 -21.69
C TYR A 327 -13.50 4.29 -22.76
N GLN A 328 -14.68 4.83 -23.09
CA GLN A 328 -14.77 5.92 -24.05
C GLN A 328 -14.03 7.16 -23.53
N GLN A 329 -14.23 7.54 -22.28
CA GLN A 329 -13.48 8.65 -21.65
C GLN A 329 -11.97 8.39 -21.65
N ALA A 330 -11.52 7.15 -21.41
CA ALA A 330 -10.10 6.80 -21.49
C ALA A 330 -9.56 7.02 -22.91
N ILE A 331 -10.27 6.55 -23.93
CA ILE A 331 -9.91 6.70 -25.36
C ILE A 331 -9.87 8.19 -25.73
N ASP A 332 -10.88 8.96 -25.35
CA ASP A 332 -10.98 10.40 -25.63
C ASP A 332 -9.86 11.19 -24.93
N ALA A 333 -9.42 10.73 -23.75
CA ALA A 333 -8.29 11.27 -23.01
C ALA A 333 -6.92 10.81 -23.57
N GLY A 334 -6.88 10.05 -24.66
CA GLY A 334 -5.65 9.63 -25.34
C GLY A 334 -5.11 8.27 -24.88
N CYS A 335 -5.92 7.40 -24.29
CA CYS A 335 -5.50 6.03 -23.99
C CYS A 335 -5.06 5.31 -25.27
N THR A 336 -3.86 4.74 -25.26
CA THR A 336 -3.31 3.97 -26.38
C THR A 336 -3.41 2.46 -26.17
N ASP A 337 -3.76 2.01 -24.97
CA ASP A 337 -3.85 0.59 -24.63
C ASP A 337 -5.04 -0.07 -25.37
N PRO A 338 -4.79 -1.08 -26.23
CA PRO A 338 -5.84 -1.79 -26.96
C PRO A 338 -6.97 -2.34 -26.07
N ILE A 339 -6.68 -2.62 -24.79
CA ILE A 339 -7.67 -3.12 -23.83
C ILE A 339 -8.84 -2.14 -23.67
N ALA A 340 -8.66 -0.83 -23.89
CA ALA A 340 -9.75 0.13 -23.86
C ALA A 340 -10.85 -0.19 -24.88
N TRP A 341 -10.46 -0.50 -26.13
CA TRP A 341 -11.39 -0.86 -27.20
C TRP A 341 -12.01 -2.24 -26.99
N ARG A 342 -11.22 -3.18 -26.46
CA ARG A 342 -11.71 -4.51 -26.08
C ARG A 342 -12.81 -4.41 -25.03
N GLY A 343 -12.53 -3.72 -23.93
CA GLY A 343 -13.45 -3.52 -22.82
C GLY A 343 -14.70 -2.75 -23.24
N LEU A 344 -14.55 -1.70 -24.06
CA LEU A 344 -15.66 -0.95 -24.65
C LEU A 344 -16.55 -1.86 -25.48
N GLY A 345 -15.96 -2.61 -26.42
CA GLY A 345 -16.69 -3.52 -27.31
C GLY A 345 -17.47 -4.58 -26.55
N LEU A 346 -16.83 -5.26 -25.60
CA LEU A 346 -17.49 -6.27 -24.75
C LEU A 346 -18.62 -5.68 -23.91
N SER A 347 -18.42 -4.49 -23.34
CA SER A 347 -19.44 -3.82 -22.52
C SER A 347 -20.66 -3.43 -23.36
N LEU A 348 -20.44 -2.87 -24.56
CA LEU A 348 -21.50 -2.47 -25.49
C LEU A 348 -22.28 -3.66 -26.03
N LEU A 349 -21.60 -4.75 -26.44
CA LEU A 349 -22.25 -5.97 -26.92
C LEU A 349 -23.17 -6.58 -25.85
N ARG A 350 -22.65 -6.72 -24.62
CA ARG A 350 -23.46 -7.21 -23.48
C ARG A 350 -24.58 -6.25 -23.10
N GLY A 351 -24.42 -4.96 -23.40
CA GLY A 351 -25.44 -3.91 -23.26
C GLY A 351 -26.37 -3.77 -24.46
N GLN A 352 -26.39 -4.72 -25.40
CA GLN A 352 -27.24 -4.74 -26.61
C GLN A 352 -27.00 -3.60 -27.61
N GLN A 353 -25.84 -2.94 -27.56
CA GLN A 353 -25.42 -1.92 -28.53
C GLN A 353 -24.52 -2.56 -29.59
N GLU A 354 -25.10 -3.44 -30.41
CA GLU A 354 -24.33 -4.37 -31.26
C GLU A 354 -23.39 -3.67 -32.25
N ALA A 355 -23.89 -2.70 -33.02
CA ALA A 355 -23.11 -2.03 -34.05
C ALA A 355 -21.88 -1.32 -33.47
N ALA A 356 -22.07 -0.57 -32.39
CA ALA A 356 -20.99 0.14 -31.70
C ALA A 356 -20.01 -0.85 -31.04
N GLY A 357 -20.52 -1.93 -30.43
CA GLY A 357 -19.70 -2.97 -29.83
C GLY A 357 -18.80 -3.68 -30.84
N ARG A 358 -19.33 -4.03 -32.01
CA ARG A 358 -18.55 -4.65 -33.11
C ARG A 358 -17.49 -3.69 -33.65
N ALA A 359 -17.82 -2.42 -33.83
CA ALA A 359 -16.86 -1.40 -34.29
C ALA A 359 -15.67 -1.24 -33.32
N ALA A 360 -15.94 -1.23 -32.01
CA ALA A 360 -14.90 -1.16 -30.99
C ALA A 360 -14.02 -2.42 -30.99
N LEU A 361 -14.60 -3.62 -31.06
CA LEU A 361 -13.82 -4.87 -31.12
C LEU A 361 -12.99 -4.99 -32.41
N LYS A 362 -13.49 -4.50 -33.55
CA LYS A 362 -12.69 -4.42 -34.78
C LYS A 362 -11.44 -3.56 -34.58
N THR A 363 -11.61 -2.38 -33.98
CA THR A 363 -10.49 -1.49 -33.65
C THR A 363 -9.50 -2.16 -32.69
N TYR A 364 -9.99 -2.93 -31.71
CA TYR A 364 -9.12 -3.74 -30.83
C TYR A 364 -8.28 -4.74 -31.64
N LEU A 365 -8.89 -5.48 -32.55
CA LEU A 365 -8.21 -6.48 -33.38
C LEU A 365 -7.16 -5.87 -34.32
N GLU A 366 -7.37 -4.64 -34.79
CA GLU A 366 -6.39 -3.89 -35.58
C GLU A 366 -5.21 -3.43 -34.70
N ARG A 367 -5.48 -2.99 -33.46
CA ARG A 367 -4.46 -2.50 -32.53
C ARG A 367 -3.68 -3.61 -31.82
N ALA A 368 -4.27 -4.79 -31.68
CA ALA A 368 -3.67 -5.95 -31.01
C ALA A 368 -3.71 -7.20 -31.91
N PRO A 369 -2.95 -7.21 -33.02
CA PRO A 369 -2.99 -8.30 -34.00
C PRO A 369 -2.52 -9.65 -33.44
N GLN A 370 -1.75 -9.64 -32.35
CA GLN A 370 -1.20 -10.83 -31.68
C GLN A 370 -1.84 -11.13 -30.33
N ALA A 371 -3.01 -10.55 -30.03
CA ALA A 371 -3.71 -10.82 -28.79
C ALA A 371 -4.08 -12.31 -28.65
N SER A 372 -3.85 -12.88 -27.47
CA SER A 372 -4.16 -14.30 -27.20
C SER A 372 -5.64 -14.64 -27.35
N ASP A 373 -6.52 -13.66 -27.18
CA ASP A 373 -7.98 -13.80 -27.30
C ASP A 373 -8.54 -13.30 -28.64
N ARG A 374 -7.66 -13.03 -29.62
CA ARG A 374 -8.03 -12.53 -30.96
C ARG A 374 -9.15 -13.36 -31.60
N ALA A 375 -8.99 -14.68 -31.61
CA ALA A 375 -9.97 -15.58 -32.23
C ALA A 375 -11.36 -15.46 -31.58
N ALA A 376 -11.42 -15.37 -30.25
CA ALA A 376 -12.68 -15.18 -29.53
C ALA A 376 -13.34 -13.83 -29.87
N MET A 377 -12.54 -12.76 -29.93
CA MET A 377 -13.07 -11.43 -30.29
C MET A 377 -13.53 -11.36 -31.76
N ALA A 378 -12.82 -12.01 -32.69
CA ALA A 378 -13.19 -12.09 -34.10
C ALA A 378 -14.53 -12.83 -34.32
N MET A 379 -14.78 -13.91 -33.55
CA MET A 379 -16.06 -14.61 -33.58
C MET A 379 -17.22 -13.69 -33.16
N LEU A 380 -17.04 -12.88 -32.12
CA LEU A 380 -18.07 -11.97 -31.62
C LEU A 380 -18.50 -10.92 -32.65
N ILE A 381 -17.60 -10.53 -33.57
CA ILE A 381 -17.92 -9.55 -34.62
C ILE A 381 -18.35 -10.19 -35.94
N GLY A 382 -18.39 -11.52 -36.04
CA GLY A 382 -18.84 -12.22 -37.24
C GLY A 382 -17.75 -12.39 -38.31
N GLU A 383 -16.48 -12.18 -37.95
CA GLU A 383 -15.32 -12.37 -38.84
C GLU A 383 -14.74 -13.80 -38.74
N GLY A 384 -15.35 -14.69 -37.94
CA GLY A 384 -14.91 -16.08 -37.71
C GLY A 384 -15.23 -17.08 -38.83
N GLY A 385 -15.45 -16.62 -40.06
CA GLY A 385 -15.76 -17.46 -41.21
C GLY A 385 -14.65 -17.47 -42.25
N VAL A 386 -14.02 -18.65 -42.43
CA VAL A 386 -13.10 -19.06 -43.51
C VAL A 386 -11.65 -18.55 -43.40
N GLN A 387 -10.79 -19.34 -42.75
CA GLN A 387 -9.81 -20.23 -43.40
C GLN A 387 -9.14 -21.14 -42.37
#